data_AF-A0A2D5ZEE9-F1
#
_entry.id   AF-A0A2D5ZEE9-F1
#
_cell.length_a   1.000
_cell.length_b   1.000
_cell.length_c   1.000
_cell.angle_alpha   90.00
_cell.angle_beta   90.00
_cell.angle_gamma   90.00
#
_symmetry.space_group_name_H-M   'P 1'
#
loop_
_entity.id
_entity.type
_entity.pdbx_description
1 polymer ?
#
loop_
_entity_poly.entity_id
_entity_poly.type
_entity_poly.pdbx_seq_one_letter_code
_entity_poly.pdbx_strand_id
1 'polypeptide(L)'
;MLGACSADKHVVRSTVFKPASVAIRDLVSKEIIWSYDVPVQHKLHLNFNRSGEYVPITYADRPAEVMIWSLYDEISGRKVAKGVERMPGVPIIMERSYRKGPELPPVYESTPVDAGIGEDFTVTEAPVEGGEIAEPDGGEMAIEAESAAGDASEAADVPMMEESADDVAAEAEDEIEPVIEEVQDAADAAGTVTDEAPVGADDVEPAVEIAPMEEVVK
;
A
#
# COMPACT_ATOMS: atom_id res chain seq x y z
N MET A 1 17.49 -26.09 7.41
CA MET A 1 17.48 -24.72 7.99
C MET A 1 16.60 -23.84 7.13
N LEU A 2 15.43 -23.41 7.62
CA LEU A 2 14.60 -22.40 6.95
C LEU A 2 15.15 -21.03 7.34
N GLY A 3 16.16 -20.57 6.59
CA GLY A 3 16.71 -19.23 6.73
C GLY A 3 15.58 -18.20 6.62
N ALA A 4 15.53 -17.29 7.59
CA ALA A 4 14.53 -16.24 7.65
C ALA A 4 14.76 -15.28 6.47
N CYS A 5 14.13 -15.56 5.32
CA CYS A 5 14.02 -14.60 4.23
C CYS A 5 13.33 -13.37 4.82
N SER A 6 14.07 -12.28 4.98
CA SER A 6 13.51 -10.97 5.33
C SER A 6 12.49 -10.64 4.24
N ALA A 7 11.20 -10.76 4.54
CA ALA A 7 10.18 -10.61 3.52
C ALA A 7 10.15 -9.17 3.01
N ASP A 8 10.02 -9.02 1.69
CA ASP A 8 9.89 -7.74 1.01
C ASP A 8 8.59 -7.04 1.43
N LYS A 9 8.69 -6.15 2.43
CA LYS A 9 7.56 -5.49 3.10
C LYS A 9 7.56 -4.01 2.80
N HIS A 10 6.44 -3.52 2.27
CA HIS A 10 6.22 -2.11 1.97
C HIS A 10 5.04 -1.57 2.74
N VAL A 11 5.15 -0.32 3.19
CA VAL A 11 4.07 0.38 3.89
C VAL A 11 3.80 1.70 3.19
N VAL A 12 2.56 1.88 2.74
CA VAL A 12 2.08 3.09 2.08
C VAL A 12 1.04 3.76 2.95
N ARG A 13 1.35 4.96 3.42
CA ARG A 13 0.46 5.80 4.22
C ARG A 13 -0.26 6.82 3.34
N SER A 14 -1.59 6.89 3.45
CA SER A 14 -2.43 7.87 2.77
C SER A 14 -2.98 8.86 3.81
N THR A 15 -2.74 10.15 3.60
CA THR A 15 -3.24 11.21 4.50
C THR A 15 -4.18 12.14 3.73
N VAL A 16 -4.96 12.94 4.47
CA VAL A 16 -5.88 13.94 3.87
C VAL A 16 -5.16 14.84 2.87
N PHE A 17 -3.97 15.33 3.20
CA PHE A 17 -3.20 16.24 2.34
C PHE A 17 -2.30 15.54 1.32
N LYS A 18 -2.11 14.22 1.45
CA LYS A 18 -1.31 13.40 0.53
C LYS A 18 -2.03 12.06 0.30
N PRO A 19 -3.18 12.06 -0.40
CA PRO A 19 -3.86 10.83 -0.72
C PRO A 19 -2.98 10.01 -1.65
N ALA A 20 -2.77 8.73 -1.32
CA ALA A 20 -1.83 7.88 -2.02
C ALA A 20 -2.55 6.82 -2.86
N SER A 21 -1.93 6.47 -3.97
CA SER A 21 -2.29 5.31 -4.80
C SER A 21 -1.03 4.50 -5.07
N VAL A 22 -1.21 3.19 -5.23
CA VAL A 22 -0.11 2.26 -5.51
C VAL A 22 -0.45 1.47 -6.76
N ALA A 23 0.52 1.34 -7.66
CA ALA A 23 0.46 0.45 -8.79
C ALA A 23 1.68 -0.49 -8.76
N ILE A 24 1.45 -1.76 -9.03
CA ILE A 24 2.48 -2.75 -9.23
C ILE A 24 2.50 -3.07 -10.71
N ARG A 25 3.65 -2.84 -11.34
CA ARG A 25 3.86 -3.07 -12.76
C ARG A 25 4.84 -4.19 -12.98
N ASP A 26 4.65 -4.90 -14.08
CA ASP A 26 5.69 -5.71 -14.67
C ASP A 26 6.82 -4.78 -15.14
N LEU A 27 8.04 -5.07 -14.71
CA LEU A 27 9.21 -4.27 -15.07
C LEU A 27 9.53 -4.36 -16.58
N VAL A 28 9.23 -5.50 -17.21
CA VAL A 28 9.54 -5.80 -18.61
C VAL A 28 8.45 -5.24 -19.52
N SER A 29 7.20 -5.65 -19.34
CA SER A 29 6.09 -5.22 -20.20
C SER A 29 5.55 -3.82 -19.88
N LYS A 30 5.84 -3.29 -18.68
CA LYS A 30 5.27 -2.04 -18.11
C LYS A 30 3.76 -2.09 -17.85
N GLU A 31 3.14 -3.25 -18.02
CA GLU A 31 1.72 -3.46 -17.74
C GLU A 31 1.42 -3.37 -16.24
N ILE A 32 0.25 -2.83 -15.88
CA ILE A 32 -0.21 -2.78 -14.49
C ILE A 32 -0.79 -4.14 -14.14
N ILE A 33 -0.12 -4.85 -13.24
CA ILE A 33 -0.59 -6.14 -12.73
C ILE A 33 -1.67 -5.93 -11.66
N TRP A 34 -1.44 -4.94 -10.78
CA TRP A 34 -2.32 -4.65 -9.68
C TRP A 34 -2.26 -3.16 -9.32
N SER A 35 -3.40 -2.56 -9.00
CA SER A 35 -3.45 -1.19 -8.51
C SER A 35 -4.47 -1.04 -7.40
N TYR A 36 -4.23 -0.08 -6.50
CA TYR A 36 -5.13 0.22 -5.41
C TYR A 36 -5.03 1.68 -4.99
N ASP A 37 -6.19 2.32 -4.90
CA ASP A 37 -6.34 3.66 -4.35
C ASP A 37 -6.50 3.55 -2.83
N VAL A 38 -5.50 4.00 -2.08
CA VAL A 38 -5.50 3.89 -0.61
C VAL A 38 -6.40 4.99 -0.04
N PRO A 39 -7.51 4.65 0.65
CA PRO A 39 -8.37 5.66 1.27
C PRO A 39 -7.56 6.56 2.20
N VAL A 40 -7.93 7.83 2.31
CA VAL A 40 -7.22 8.73 3.24
C VAL A 40 -7.37 8.23 4.69
N GLN A 41 -6.39 8.58 5.52
CA GLN A 41 -6.28 8.11 6.91
C GLN A 41 -6.15 6.58 7.01
N HIS A 42 -5.61 5.93 5.98
CA HIS A 42 -5.30 4.50 6.01
C HIS A 42 -3.82 4.23 5.70
N LYS A 43 -3.38 3.05 6.15
CA LYS A 43 -2.08 2.45 5.85
C LYS A 43 -2.28 1.15 5.10
N LEU A 44 -1.69 1.05 3.91
CA LEU A 44 -1.63 -0.17 3.13
C LEU A 44 -0.29 -0.86 3.39
N HIS A 45 -0.34 -2.10 3.86
CA HIS A 45 0.83 -2.96 4.03
C HIS A 45 0.83 -3.96 2.88
N LEU A 46 1.94 -4.04 2.16
CA LEU A 46 2.18 -4.99 1.08
C LEU A 46 3.33 -5.90 1.49
N ASN A 47 3.15 -7.21 1.36
CA ASN A 47 4.15 -8.20 1.74
C ASN A 47 4.28 -9.20 0.60
N PHE A 48 5.44 -9.22 -0.05
CA PHE A 48 5.72 -10.14 -1.14
C PHE A 48 6.47 -11.36 -0.61
N ASN A 49 6.16 -12.53 -1.16
CA ASN A 49 6.80 -13.79 -0.82
C ASN A 49 8.20 -13.97 -1.44
N ARG A 50 9.00 -12.91 -1.46
CA ARG A 50 10.40 -12.92 -1.92
C ARG A 50 11.30 -12.32 -0.85
N SER A 51 12.59 -12.57 -0.98
CA SER A 51 13.60 -11.85 -0.21
C SER A 51 13.50 -10.35 -0.54
N GLY A 52 13.34 -9.53 0.49
CA GLY A 52 13.46 -8.09 0.39
C GLY A 52 14.90 -7.75 0.10
N GLU A 53 15.14 -7.07 -1.00
CA GLU A 53 16.44 -6.47 -1.26
C GLU A 53 16.44 -5.04 -0.77
N TYR A 54 17.44 -4.72 0.05
CA TYR A 54 17.59 -3.42 0.70
C TYR A 54 18.31 -2.40 -0.20
N VAL A 55 18.22 -2.53 -1.53
CA VAL A 55 19.02 -1.71 -2.46
C VAL A 55 18.19 -1.30 -3.67
N PRO A 56 18.25 -0.04 -4.12
CA PRO A 56 17.36 0.48 -5.18
C PRO A 56 17.54 -0.15 -6.57
N ILE A 57 18.48 -1.08 -6.79
CA ILE A 57 18.86 -1.54 -8.15
C ILE A 57 19.22 -3.03 -8.22
N THR A 58 19.28 -3.77 -7.11
CA THR A 58 19.48 -5.22 -7.22
C THR A 58 18.17 -5.88 -7.63
N TYR A 59 18.31 -6.92 -8.46
CA TYR A 59 17.18 -7.75 -8.85
C TYR A 59 17.10 -8.87 -7.84
N ALA A 60 15.99 -8.97 -7.12
CA ALA A 60 15.73 -10.15 -6.29
C ALA A 60 15.92 -11.39 -7.15
N ASP A 61 16.82 -12.29 -6.74
CA ASP A 61 17.16 -13.53 -7.44
C ASP A 61 15.91 -14.35 -7.82
N ARG A 62 14.84 -14.20 -7.02
CA ARG A 62 13.53 -14.78 -7.30
C ARG A 62 12.45 -13.70 -7.41
N PRO A 63 11.69 -13.68 -8.51
CA PRO A 63 10.53 -12.79 -8.64
C PRO A 63 9.46 -13.13 -7.59
N ALA A 64 8.64 -12.14 -7.23
CA ALA A 64 7.51 -12.38 -6.35
C ALA A 64 6.46 -13.23 -7.07
N GLU A 65 5.92 -14.24 -6.39
CA GLU A 65 4.84 -15.11 -6.89
C GLU A 65 3.50 -14.81 -6.20
N VAL A 66 3.56 -14.28 -4.98
CA VAL A 66 2.39 -13.98 -4.16
C VAL A 66 2.60 -12.67 -3.41
N MET A 67 1.61 -11.80 -3.48
CA MET A 67 1.53 -10.59 -2.66
C MET A 67 0.38 -10.73 -1.67
N ILE A 68 0.66 -10.52 -0.39
CA ILE A 68 -0.35 -10.37 0.65
C ILE A 68 -0.47 -8.89 0.97
N TRP A 69 -1.68 -8.35 0.86
CA TRP A 69 -1.95 -6.96 1.20
C TRP A 69 -2.90 -6.84 2.39
N SER A 70 -2.78 -5.75 3.13
CA SER A 70 -3.57 -5.49 4.33
C SER A 70 -3.76 -4.00 4.51
N LEU A 71 -5.01 -3.56 4.65
CA LEU A 71 -5.37 -2.18 4.88
C LEU A 71 -5.69 -1.97 6.35
N TYR A 72 -5.09 -0.96 6.95
CA TYR A 72 -5.33 -0.54 8.33
C TYR A 72 -5.86 0.88 8.35
N ASP A 73 -6.85 1.12 9.20
CA ASP A 73 -7.24 2.46 9.60
C ASP A 73 -6.11 3.04 10.47
N GLU A 74 -5.64 4.24 10.11
CA GLU A 74 -4.54 4.88 10.79
C GLU A 74 -4.91 5.41 12.19
N ILE A 75 -6.16 5.85 12.38
CA ILE A 75 -6.65 6.41 13.63
C ILE A 75 -6.87 5.29 14.64
N SER A 76 -7.63 4.26 14.24
CA SER A 76 -7.98 3.17 15.14
C SER A 76 -6.91 2.08 15.22
N GLY A 77 -5.99 2.04 14.25
CA GLY A 77 -5.01 0.95 14.10
C GLY A 77 -5.64 -0.39 13.70
N ARG A 78 -6.95 -0.43 13.47
CA ARG A 78 -7.68 -1.67 13.16
C ARG A 78 -7.47 -2.06 11.71
N LYS A 79 -7.42 -3.37 11.49
CA LYS A 79 -7.37 -3.94 10.15
C LYS A 79 -8.75 -3.85 9.52
N VAL A 80 -8.85 -3.14 8.40
CA VAL A 80 -10.11 -2.90 7.68
C VAL A 80 -10.29 -3.92 6.56
N ALA A 81 -9.22 -4.24 5.84
CA ALA A 81 -9.28 -5.18 4.71
C ALA A 81 -7.99 -6.00 4.57
N LYS A 82 -8.09 -7.13 3.86
CA LYS A 82 -6.98 -8.01 3.52
C LYS A 82 -7.27 -8.69 2.19
N GLY A 83 -6.23 -8.93 1.40
CA GLY A 83 -6.31 -9.84 0.26
C GLY A 83 -4.97 -10.52 -0.02
N VAL A 84 -5.02 -11.45 -0.97
CA VAL A 84 -3.87 -12.17 -1.49
C VAL A 84 -3.97 -12.12 -3.01
N GLU A 85 -2.92 -11.67 -3.66
CA GLU A 85 -2.82 -11.55 -5.10
C GLU A 85 -1.73 -12.49 -5.62
N ARG A 86 -2.02 -13.19 -6.72
CA ARG A 86 -1.02 -14.02 -7.40
C ARG A 86 -0.28 -13.18 -8.41
N MET A 87 1.04 -13.15 -8.28
CA MET A 87 1.91 -12.43 -9.19
C MET A 87 2.33 -13.38 -10.33
N PRO A 88 2.57 -12.86 -11.55
CA PRO A 88 2.89 -13.68 -12.71
C PRO A 88 4.30 -14.29 -12.68
N GLY A 89 5.05 -14.16 -11.59
CA GLY A 89 6.43 -14.66 -11.50
C GLY A 89 7.42 -13.88 -12.37
N VAL A 90 7.11 -12.62 -12.69
CA VAL A 90 8.01 -11.70 -13.43
C VAL A 90 8.60 -10.66 -12.48
N PRO A 91 9.73 -10.01 -12.83
CA PRO A 91 10.24 -8.88 -12.08
C PRO A 91 9.20 -7.76 -12.02
N ILE A 92 8.94 -7.25 -10.82
CA ILE A 92 7.94 -6.20 -10.57
C ILE A 92 8.58 -4.92 -10.06
N ILE A 93 7.96 -3.78 -10.38
CA ILE A 93 8.24 -2.48 -9.79
C ILE A 93 6.99 -1.94 -9.10
N MET A 94 7.17 -1.37 -7.91
CA MET A 94 6.10 -0.67 -7.19
C MET A 94 6.21 0.83 -7.47
N GLU A 95 5.16 1.40 -8.02
CA GLU A 95 5.02 2.83 -8.21
C GLU A 95 4.03 3.39 -7.19
N ARG A 96 4.47 4.40 -6.46
CA ARG A 96 3.61 5.18 -5.56
C ARG A 96 3.34 6.54 -6.20
N SER A 97 2.06 6.87 -6.35
CA SER A 97 1.62 8.18 -6.80
C SER A 97 0.80 8.87 -5.71
N TYR A 98 0.81 10.21 -5.74
CA TYR A 98 -0.04 11.02 -4.87
C TYR A 98 -1.12 11.67 -5.72
N ARG A 99 -2.38 11.55 -5.29
CA ARG A 99 -3.51 12.20 -5.93
C ARG A 99 -3.48 13.70 -5.63
N LYS A 100 -4.10 14.49 -6.51
CA LYS A 100 -4.09 15.95 -6.42
C LYS A 100 -5.13 16.43 -5.41
N GLY A 101 -4.68 17.32 -4.52
CA GLY A 101 -5.55 18.03 -3.59
C GLY A 101 -5.85 17.25 -2.31
N PRO A 102 -6.42 17.92 -1.30
CA PRO A 102 -6.87 17.27 -0.10
C PRO A 102 -8.14 16.44 -0.37
N GLU A 103 -8.23 15.25 0.20
CA GLU A 103 -9.42 14.40 0.15
C GLU A 103 -10.05 14.26 1.52
N LEU A 104 -11.38 14.33 1.58
CA LEU A 104 -12.13 14.12 2.82
C LEU A 104 -12.06 12.63 3.23
N PRO A 105 -11.97 12.33 4.52
CA PRO A 105 -12.02 10.96 4.99
C PRO A 105 -13.34 10.30 4.65
N PRO A 106 -13.32 9.03 4.19
CA PRO A 106 -14.54 8.26 4.06
C PRO A 106 -15.20 8.19 5.43
N VAL A 107 -16.45 8.66 5.51
CA VAL A 107 -17.27 8.49 6.71
C VAL A 107 -17.64 7.01 6.78
N TYR A 108 -16.96 6.26 7.63
CA TYR A 108 -17.44 4.94 8.01
C TYR A 108 -18.62 5.17 8.94
N GLU A 109 -19.84 5.04 8.43
CA GLU A 109 -20.98 4.87 9.31
C GLU A 109 -20.69 3.66 10.19
N SER A 110 -20.34 3.91 11.45
CA SER A 110 -20.40 2.90 12.47
C SER A 110 -21.87 2.51 12.54
N THR A 111 -22.24 1.44 11.84
CA THR A 111 -23.53 0.79 12.08
C THR A 111 -23.61 0.60 13.59
N PRO A 112 -24.61 1.17 14.27
CA PRO A 112 -24.78 0.90 15.68
C PRO A 112 -24.90 -0.62 15.77
N VAL A 113 -23.96 -1.24 16.47
CA VAL A 113 -24.11 -2.63 16.89
C VAL A 113 -25.43 -2.63 17.63
N ASP A 114 -26.41 -3.33 17.07
CA ASP A 114 -27.74 -3.56 17.62
C ASP A 114 -27.55 -4.34 18.93
N ALA A 115 -27.12 -3.63 19.97
CA ALA A 115 -27.29 -4.04 21.34
C ALA A 115 -28.79 -3.90 21.56
N GLY A 116 -29.51 -4.99 21.26
CA GLY A 116 -30.93 -5.11 21.45
C GLY A 116 -31.31 -4.67 22.86
N ILE A 117 -31.65 -3.40 22.98
CA ILE A 117 -32.51 -2.86 24.01
C ILE A 117 -33.86 -2.83 23.34
N GLY A 118 -34.55 -3.97 23.44
CA GLY A 118 -36.00 -3.93 23.39
C GLY A 118 -36.45 -2.98 24.49
N GLU A 119 -37.19 -1.95 24.11
CA GLU A 119 -38.50 -1.62 24.65
C GLU A 119 -38.96 -0.29 24.04
N ASP A 120 -40.23 -0.29 23.63
CA ASP A 120 -40.92 0.77 22.91
C ASP A 120 -40.67 2.18 23.48
N PHE A 121 -40.17 3.08 22.64
CA PHE A 121 -40.31 4.52 22.89
C PHE A 121 -41.31 5.08 21.88
N THR A 122 -42.58 5.08 22.27
CA THR A 122 -43.63 5.81 21.55
C THR A 122 -43.42 7.31 21.75
N VAL A 123 -42.96 7.98 20.69
CA VAL A 123 -42.97 9.44 20.63
C VAL A 123 -44.42 9.89 20.52
N THR A 124 -44.97 10.37 21.63
CA THR A 124 -46.28 11.02 21.65
C THR A 124 -46.05 12.49 21.30
N GLU A 125 -46.38 12.90 20.07
CA GLU A 125 -46.35 14.29 19.65
C GLU A 125 -47.36 15.11 20.47
N ALA A 126 -46.88 16.13 21.18
CA ALA A 126 -47.71 17.20 21.73
C ALA A 126 -47.60 18.43 20.81
N PRO A 127 -48.72 19.06 20.40
CA PRO A 127 -48.68 20.28 19.61
C PRO A 127 -48.30 21.45 20.52
N VAL A 128 -47.11 22.02 20.33
CA VAL A 128 -46.76 23.31 20.93
C VAL A 128 -47.29 24.42 20.04
N GLU A 129 -48.41 25.01 20.48
CA GLU A 129 -48.91 26.31 20.03
C GLU A 129 -47.86 27.40 20.25
N GLY A 130 -47.89 28.39 19.36
CA GLY A 130 -46.85 29.39 19.16
C GLY A 130 -46.52 30.25 20.38
N GLY A 131 -45.24 30.55 20.48
CA GLY A 131 -44.71 31.70 21.22
C GLY A 131 -43.75 32.45 20.31
N GLU A 132 -44.07 33.71 20.03
CA GLU A 132 -43.21 34.69 19.36
C GLU A 132 -41.83 34.75 20.04
N ILE A 133 -40.76 34.68 19.25
CA ILE A 133 -39.40 34.91 19.74
C ILE A 133 -38.84 36.10 18.97
N ALA A 134 -38.52 37.12 19.74
CA ALA A 134 -38.09 38.46 19.34
C ALA A 134 -36.79 38.48 18.52
N GLU A 135 -36.70 39.52 17.69
CA GLU A 135 -35.52 39.91 16.91
C GLU A 135 -34.29 40.13 17.79
N PRO A 136 -33.12 39.53 17.46
CA PRO A 136 -31.87 39.92 18.08
C PRO A 136 -31.31 41.19 17.42
N ASP A 137 -31.20 42.22 18.26
CA ASP A 137 -30.61 43.54 18.06
C ASP A 137 -29.15 43.48 17.58
N GLY A 138 -28.78 44.46 16.75
CA GLY A 138 -27.50 44.56 16.07
C GLY A 138 -26.35 44.92 17.02
N GLY A 139 -25.33 44.06 17.07
CA GLY A 139 -24.05 44.34 17.70
C GLY A 139 -22.92 44.32 16.67
N GLU A 140 -22.41 45.49 16.33
CA GLU A 140 -21.24 45.71 15.47
C GLU A 140 -19.99 45.05 16.09
N MET A 141 -19.44 44.02 15.44
CA MET A 141 -18.10 43.52 15.80
C MET A 141 -17.05 44.21 14.94
N ALA A 142 -16.32 45.13 15.58
CA ALA A 142 -15.15 45.79 15.04
C ALA A 142 -14.03 44.77 14.78
N ILE A 143 -13.52 44.79 13.55
CA ILE A 143 -12.33 44.09 13.09
C ILE A 143 -11.08 44.90 13.50
N GLU A 144 -10.31 44.41 14.47
CA GLU A 144 -8.96 44.90 14.71
C GLU A 144 -7.96 44.11 13.86
N ALA A 145 -7.44 44.78 12.85
CA ALA A 145 -6.33 44.32 12.04
C ALA A 145 -5.01 44.72 12.72
N GLU A 146 -4.37 43.77 13.42
CA GLU A 146 -2.98 43.95 13.84
C GLU A 146 -2.02 43.47 12.74
N SER A 147 -1.25 44.44 12.26
CA SER A 147 -0.10 44.28 11.40
C SER A 147 1.08 43.74 12.21
N ALA A 148 1.74 42.70 11.72
CA ALA A 148 3.10 42.37 12.12
C ALA A 148 3.95 42.19 10.86
N ALA A 149 4.63 43.27 10.48
CA ALA A 149 5.77 43.23 9.59
C ALA A 149 6.95 42.62 10.36
N GLY A 150 7.46 41.49 9.87
CA GLY A 150 8.65 40.82 10.36
C GLY A 150 9.65 40.65 9.23
N ASP A 151 10.50 41.65 9.07
CA ASP A 151 11.72 41.67 8.28
C ASP A 151 12.80 40.83 8.98
N ALA A 152 13.41 39.87 8.26
CA ALA A 152 14.74 39.34 8.55
C ALA A 152 15.20 38.51 7.36
N SER A 153 15.97 39.16 6.50
CA SER A 153 16.83 38.54 5.51
C SER A 153 18.05 37.95 6.21
N GLU A 154 18.17 36.62 6.25
CA GLU A 154 19.39 35.95 6.67
C GLU A 154 19.94 35.12 5.51
N ALA A 155 20.89 35.73 4.80
CA ALA A 155 21.74 35.07 3.83
C ALA A 155 22.78 34.23 4.61
N ALA A 156 22.52 32.94 4.74
CA ALA A 156 23.53 32.00 5.20
C ALA A 156 24.49 31.69 4.05
N ASP A 157 25.64 32.34 4.12
CA ASP A 157 26.89 32.03 3.43
C ASP A 157 27.27 30.57 3.74
N VAL A 158 27.27 29.70 2.73
CA VAL A 158 27.74 28.31 2.87
C VAL A 158 29.19 28.26 2.39
N PRO A 159 30.17 28.04 3.27
CA PRO A 159 31.56 27.88 2.85
C PRO A 159 31.73 26.57 2.05
N MET A 160 32.22 26.72 0.82
CA MET A 160 32.83 25.64 0.05
C MET A 160 34.05 25.10 0.81
N MET A 161 33.92 23.92 1.42
CA MET A 161 35.07 23.13 1.84
C MET A 161 35.38 22.12 0.73
N GLU A 162 36.33 22.50 -0.13
CA GLU A 162 37.23 21.55 -0.78
C GLU A 162 38.18 20.99 0.29
N GLU A 163 38.04 19.71 0.62
CA GLU A 163 39.04 18.91 1.34
C GLU A 163 38.61 17.43 1.21
N SER A 164 39.41 16.41 1.01
CA SER A 164 40.73 16.18 0.42
C SER A 164 40.76 14.67 0.16
N ALA A 165 41.56 14.23 -0.80
CA ALA A 165 41.86 12.82 -0.99
C ALA A 165 42.79 12.31 0.14
N ASP A 166 42.36 11.28 0.86
CA ASP A 166 43.17 10.36 1.68
C ASP A 166 42.38 9.04 1.66
N ASP A 167 42.74 8.02 0.88
CA ASP A 167 43.91 7.14 1.05
C ASP A 167 44.01 6.56 2.47
N VAL A 168 43.24 5.51 2.74
CA VAL A 168 43.63 4.49 3.70
C VAL A 168 43.19 3.11 3.19
N ALA A 169 44.14 2.43 2.58
CA ALA A 169 44.19 0.98 2.58
C ALA A 169 44.34 0.48 4.02
N ALA A 170 43.56 -0.53 4.41
CA ALA A 170 44.00 -1.53 5.37
C ALA A 170 43.06 -2.74 5.34
N GLU A 171 43.71 -3.87 5.11
CA GLU A 171 43.21 -5.22 5.05
C GLU A 171 42.63 -5.66 6.41
N ALA A 172 41.55 -6.43 6.37
CA ALA A 172 41.19 -7.34 7.44
C ALA A 172 40.53 -8.56 6.79
N GLU A 173 41.39 -9.51 6.42
CA GLU A 173 41.04 -10.89 6.15
C GLU A 173 40.58 -11.50 7.48
N ASP A 174 39.27 -11.66 7.66
CA ASP A 174 38.73 -12.44 8.79
C ASP A 174 38.37 -13.83 8.25
N GLU A 175 39.31 -14.75 8.45
CA GLU A 175 39.13 -16.19 8.27
C GLU A 175 38.08 -16.71 9.25
N ILE A 176 36.83 -16.82 8.80
CA ILE A 176 35.79 -17.50 9.57
C ILE A 176 35.85 -18.99 9.20
N GLU A 177 36.48 -19.79 10.05
CA GLU A 177 36.44 -21.25 10.00
C GLU A 177 34.99 -21.77 10.04
N PRO A 178 34.56 -22.67 9.13
CA PRO A 178 33.28 -23.33 9.28
C PRO A 178 33.38 -24.43 10.35
N VAL A 179 32.70 -24.22 11.49
CA VAL A 179 32.40 -25.29 12.44
C VAL A 179 31.45 -26.28 11.76
N ILE A 180 32.01 -27.41 11.35
CA ILE A 180 31.30 -28.58 10.85
C ILE A 180 30.73 -29.29 12.08
N GLU A 181 29.47 -29.01 12.43
CA GLU A 181 28.74 -29.88 13.36
C GLU A 181 27.98 -30.94 12.53
N GLU A 182 28.60 -32.10 12.49
CA GLU A 182 28.12 -33.35 11.97
C GLU A 182 26.87 -33.79 12.76
N VAL A 183 25.70 -33.76 12.12
CA VAL A 183 24.52 -34.49 12.61
C VAL A 183 24.06 -35.43 11.51
N GLN A 184 24.62 -36.63 11.56
CA GLN A 184 24.06 -37.84 10.96
C GLN A 184 22.80 -38.26 11.75
N ASP A 185 22.00 -39.13 11.14
CA ASP A 185 20.67 -39.65 11.52
C ASP A 185 19.48 -38.85 10.95
N ALA A 186 18.55 -39.40 10.17
CA ALA A 186 18.23 -40.80 9.90
C ALA A 186 17.65 -40.97 8.49
N ALA A 187 17.94 -42.14 7.93
CA ALA A 187 17.38 -42.69 6.72
C ALA A 187 15.88 -43.06 6.87
N ASP A 188 15.31 -43.45 5.73
CA ASP A 188 14.11 -44.28 5.57
C ASP A 188 12.74 -43.62 5.68
N ALA A 189 12.24 -43.15 4.53
CA ALA A 189 10.95 -43.61 4.05
C ALA A 189 10.91 -43.51 2.51
N ALA A 190 11.20 -44.64 1.89
CA ALA A 190 10.93 -44.90 0.48
C ALA A 190 9.42 -44.77 0.20
N GLY A 191 9.09 -43.95 -0.80
CA GLY A 191 7.75 -43.79 -1.36
C GLY A 191 7.82 -43.75 -2.87
N THR A 192 8.04 -44.93 -3.45
CA THR A 192 7.99 -45.27 -4.88
C THR A 192 6.59 -45.06 -5.50
N VAL A 193 6.57 -44.92 -6.84
CA VAL A 193 5.44 -45.09 -7.79
C VAL A 193 4.52 -43.83 -7.89
N THR A 194 4.24 -43.21 -9.05
CA THR A 194 3.93 -43.78 -10.37
C THR A 194 4.15 -42.75 -11.48
N ASP A 195 4.82 -43.21 -12.53
CA ASP A 195 4.84 -42.67 -13.88
C ASP A 195 3.47 -42.94 -14.52
N GLU A 196 2.71 -41.89 -14.86
CA GLU A 196 1.61 -42.01 -15.83
C GLU A 196 1.44 -40.68 -16.57
N ALA A 197 2.01 -40.63 -17.77
CA ALA A 197 1.60 -39.71 -18.80
C ALA A 197 0.33 -40.24 -19.47
N PRO A 198 -0.65 -39.37 -19.75
CA PRO A 198 -1.46 -39.56 -20.94
C PRO A 198 -1.23 -38.43 -21.94
N VAL A 199 -0.75 -38.88 -23.10
CA VAL A 199 -0.88 -38.25 -24.40
C VAL A 199 -2.36 -37.90 -24.64
N GLY A 200 -2.64 -36.65 -24.99
CA GLY A 200 -3.97 -36.18 -25.39
C GLY A 200 -3.85 -34.89 -26.20
N ALA A 201 -3.66 -35.06 -27.50
CA ALA A 201 -3.74 -34.00 -28.49
C ALA A 201 -5.20 -33.83 -28.94
N ASP A 202 -5.74 -32.63 -28.76
CA ASP A 202 -6.94 -32.07 -29.41
C ASP A 202 -6.78 -30.54 -29.21
N ASP A 203 -6.18 -29.78 -30.13
CA ASP A 203 -6.67 -29.43 -31.48
C ASP A 203 -8.15 -29.04 -31.49
N VAL A 204 -8.47 -27.91 -30.87
CA VAL A 204 -9.69 -27.15 -31.15
C VAL A 204 -9.36 -25.66 -31.15
N GLU A 205 -8.98 -25.14 -32.32
CA GLU A 205 -9.16 -23.72 -32.65
C GLU A 205 -10.64 -23.46 -32.98
N PRO A 206 -11.29 -22.47 -32.36
CA PRO A 206 -12.37 -21.76 -33.03
C PRO A 206 -11.88 -20.40 -33.52
N ALA A 207 -11.79 -20.29 -34.85
CA ALA A 207 -11.65 -19.03 -35.56
C ALA A 207 -12.75 -18.04 -35.12
N VAL A 208 -12.36 -16.94 -34.50
CA VAL A 208 -13.25 -15.79 -34.30
C VAL A 208 -13.14 -14.90 -35.53
N GLU A 209 -14.17 -15.01 -36.36
CA GLU A 209 -14.39 -14.21 -37.56
C GLU A 209 -14.58 -12.73 -37.18
N ILE A 210 -13.67 -11.88 -37.65
CA ILE A 210 -13.71 -10.43 -37.44
C ILE A 210 -14.74 -9.86 -38.43
N ALA A 211 -15.88 -9.38 -37.91
CA ALA A 211 -16.81 -8.59 -38.70
C ALA A 211 -16.27 -7.15 -38.88
N PRO A 212 -16.21 -6.59 -40.10
CA PRO A 212 -15.95 -5.19 -40.31
C PRO A 212 -17.21 -4.37 -39.96
N MET A 213 -17.12 -3.48 -38.97
CA MET A 213 -18.16 -2.49 -38.72
C MET A 213 -17.98 -1.35 -39.71
N GLU A 214 -18.91 -1.29 -40.68
CA GLU A 214 -18.99 -0.23 -41.68
C GLU A 214 -19.21 1.15 -41.04
N GLU A 215 -18.45 2.08 -41.57
CA GLU A 215 -18.62 3.52 -41.63
C GLU A 215 -20.09 3.91 -41.86
N VAL A 216 -20.69 4.66 -40.91
CA VAL A 216 -21.91 5.43 -41.18
C VAL A 216 -21.58 6.91 -41.03
N VAL A 217 -21.39 7.52 -42.20
CA VAL A 217 -21.46 8.94 -42.46
C VAL A 217 -22.87 9.47 -42.15
N LYS A 218 -22.96 10.51 -41.32
CA LYS A 218 -23.69 11.75 -41.63
C LYS A 218 -23.42 12.84 -40.60
#